data_AF-A0A3P7M852-F1
#
_entry.id   AF-A0A3P7M852-F1
#
_cell.length_a   1.000
_cell.length_b   1.000
_cell.length_c   1.000
_cell.angle_alpha   90.00
_cell.angle_beta   90.00
_cell.angle_gamma   90.00
#
_symmetry.space_group_name_H-M   'P 1'
#
loop_
_entity.id
_entity.type
_entity.pdbx_description
1 polymer ?
#
loop_
_entity_poly.entity_id
_entity_poly.type
_entity_poly.pdbx_seq_one_letter_code
_entity_poly.pdbx_strand_id
1 'polypeptide(L)'
;MLWYSHNRKANSSLPDPAGQFAWLKSTLSQARESNSKVLLICHFPPGATENSPTKYRHFFDNYNQRFIRLLRENTDILIGGLFAHQHTDTFRVLKEEEEPALPLLFGPSISPWRLGGLGAFNPRV
;
A
#
# COMPACT_ATOMS: atom_id res chain seq x y z
N MET A 1 -9.74 4.26 3.31
CA MET A 1 -9.51 3.43 2.11
C MET A 1 -10.40 2.20 2.18
N LEU A 2 -10.97 1.74 1.06
CA LEU A 2 -12.05 0.76 1.09
C LEU A 2 -11.58 -0.65 1.41
N TRP A 3 -10.41 -1.07 0.92
CA TRP A 3 -9.90 -2.45 1.01
C TRP A 3 -9.47 -2.91 2.42
N TYR A 4 -9.50 -2.02 3.40
CA TYR A 4 -9.09 -2.28 4.78
C TYR A 4 -9.96 -3.38 5.42
N SER A 5 -9.32 -4.34 6.09
CA SER A 5 -9.94 -5.56 6.63
C SER A 5 -11.01 -5.30 7.70
N HIS A 6 -10.95 -4.15 8.38
CA HIS A 6 -11.96 -3.76 9.37
C HIS A 6 -12.97 -2.74 8.83
N ASN A 7 -12.97 -2.47 7.53
CA ASN A 7 -13.99 -1.62 6.90
C ASN A 7 -15.25 -2.44 6.61
N ARG A 8 -16.33 -2.17 7.34
CA ARG A 8 -17.63 -2.88 7.17
C ARG A 8 -18.26 -2.72 5.78
N LYS A 9 -17.85 -1.71 5.00
CA LYS A 9 -18.34 -1.48 3.62
C LYS A 9 -17.57 -2.26 2.57
N ALA A 10 -16.54 -3.01 2.96
CA ALA A 10 -15.81 -3.92 2.10
C ALA A 10 -15.76 -5.31 2.74
N ASN A 11 -15.81 -6.34 1.92
CA ASN A 11 -15.61 -7.71 2.35
C ASN A 11 -15.11 -8.54 1.17
N SER A 12 -14.57 -9.72 1.44
CA SER A 12 -13.99 -10.57 0.40
C SER A 12 -14.96 -11.01 -0.71
N SER A 13 -16.28 -10.88 -0.54
CA SER A 13 -17.26 -11.20 -1.59
C SER A 13 -17.54 -10.05 -2.55
N LEU A 14 -17.21 -8.81 -2.18
CA LEU A 14 -17.27 -7.67 -3.09
C LEU A 14 -16.00 -7.63 -3.95
N PRO A 15 -16.06 -7.85 -5.27
CA PRO A 15 -14.85 -7.96 -6.09
C PRO A 15 -14.10 -6.62 -6.21
N ASP A 16 -14.84 -5.51 -6.27
CA ASP A 16 -14.27 -4.17 -6.41
C ASP A 16 -15.14 -3.10 -5.70
N PRO A 17 -14.96 -2.91 -4.37
CA PRO A 17 -15.73 -1.93 -3.61
C PRO A 17 -15.60 -0.53 -4.21
N ALA A 18 -16.76 0.05 -4.58
CA ALA A 18 -16.87 1.35 -5.25
C ALA A 18 -16.10 1.48 -6.58
N GLY A 19 -15.72 0.37 -7.24
CA GLY A 19 -15.00 0.41 -8.51
C GLY A 19 -13.57 0.94 -8.40
N GLN A 20 -12.96 0.93 -7.22
CA GLN A 20 -11.65 1.56 -6.98
C GLN A 20 -10.52 0.88 -7.76
N PHE A 21 -10.54 -0.45 -7.94
CA PHE A 21 -9.56 -1.15 -8.78
C PHE A 21 -9.75 -0.85 -10.26
N ALA A 22 -11.00 -0.83 -10.75
CA ALA A 22 -11.30 -0.48 -12.13
C ALA A 22 -10.84 0.95 -12.45
N TRP A 23 -11.15 1.90 -11.58
CA TRP A 23 -10.68 3.28 -11.68
C TRP A 23 -9.15 3.35 -11.69
N LEU A 24 -8.47 2.74 -10.71
CA LEU A 24 -7.01 2.80 -10.62
C LEU A 24 -6.34 2.20 -11.86
N LYS A 25 -6.86 1.08 -12.37
CA LYS A 25 -6.36 0.47 -13.60
C LYS A 25 -6.50 1.41 -14.79
N SER A 26 -7.67 2.04 -14.96
CA SER A 26 -7.91 3.02 -16.03
C SER A 26 -6.98 4.23 -15.91
N THR A 27 -6.77 4.76 -14.70
CA THR A 27 -5.87 5.90 -14.47
C THR A 27 -4.41 5.55 -14.81
N LEU A 28 -3.93 4.36 -14.43
CA LEU A 28 -2.59 3.92 -14.77
C LEU A 28 -2.41 3.67 -16.28
N SER A 29 -3.44 3.13 -16.95
CA SER A 29 -3.45 3.02 -18.41
C SER A 29 -3.32 4.39 -19.10
N GLN A 30 -4.10 5.38 -18.66
CA GLN A 30 -4.02 6.75 -19.20
C GLN A 30 -2.66 7.41 -18.93
N ALA A 31 -2.08 7.17 -17.74
CA ALA A 31 -0.74 7.64 -17.43
C ALA A 31 0.31 7.04 -18.37
N ARG A 32 0.20 5.75 -18.69
CA ARG A 32 1.08 5.07 -19.65
C ARG A 32 0.92 5.64 -21.06
N GLU A 33 -0.31 5.80 -21.53
CA GLU A 33 -0.61 6.36 -22.86
C GLU A 33 -0.09 7.81 -23.02
N SER A 34 -0.07 8.57 -21.92
CA SER A 34 0.46 9.94 -21.89
C SER A 34 1.96 10.03 -21.58
N ASN A 35 2.69 8.89 -21.50
CA ASN A 35 4.10 8.83 -21.11
C ASN A 35 4.41 9.49 -19.76
N SER A 36 3.45 9.46 -18.84
CA SER A 36 3.58 10.03 -17.50
C SER A 36 4.15 9.01 -16.52
N LYS A 37 4.99 9.49 -15.61
CA LYS A 37 5.40 8.73 -14.43
C LYS A 37 4.43 8.95 -13.27
N VAL A 38 4.27 7.94 -12.43
CA VAL A 38 3.27 7.92 -11.35
C VAL A 38 3.93 7.70 -10.00
N LEU A 39 3.68 8.61 -9.06
CA LEU A 39 3.94 8.41 -7.64
C LEU A 39 2.64 8.01 -6.94
N LEU A 40 2.56 6.79 -6.44
CA LEU A 40 1.33 6.28 -5.81
C LEU A 40 1.27 6.65 -4.33
N ILE A 41 0.18 7.25 -3.87
CA ILE A 41 -0.01 7.64 -2.46
C ILE A 41 -1.21 6.89 -1.88
N CYS A 42 -1.02 6.26 -0.71
CA CYS A 42 -2.01 5.35 -0.15
C CYS A 42 -1.87 5.25 1.37
N HIS A 43 -2.90 5.59 2.16
CA HIS A 43 -2.76 5.63 3.62
C HIS A 43 -2.37 4.28 4.26
N PHE A 44 -3.12 3.22 3.94
CA PHE A 44 -2.85 1.85 4.37
C PHE A 44 -1.90 1.16 3.37
N PRO A 45 -0.85 0.48 3.84
CA PRO A 45 0.08 -0.21 2.95
C PRO A 45 -0.36 -1.63 2.58
N PRO A 46 0.07 -2.13 1.40
CA PRO A 46 -0.03 -3.55 1.07
C PRO A 46 0.98 -4.38 1.86
N GLY A 47 0.74 -5.69 1.88
CA GLY A 47 1.63 -6.66 2.47
C GLY A 47 1.48 -6.77 3.98
N ALA A 48 2.59 -7.10 4.64
CA ALA A 48 2.62 -7.37 6.07
C ALA A 48 3.32 -6.26 6.85
N THR A 49 2.88 -6.08 8.09
CA THR A 49 3.48 -5.11 9.02
C THR A 49 4.84 -5.59 9.53
N GLU A 50 5.81 -4.70 9.72
CA GLU A 50 7.14 -5.04 10.27
C GLU A 50 7.04 -5.56 11.70
N ASN A 51 6.10 -5.02 12.48
CA ASN A 51 5.91 -5.38 13.89
C ASN A 51 5.09 -6.67 14.08
N SER A 52 4.38 -7.13 13.04
CA SER A 52 3.57 -8.34 13.11
C SER A 52 3.42 -9.01 11.73
N PRO A 53 4.53 -9.48 11.14
CA PRO A 53 4.57 -9.88 9.73
C PRO A 53 3.72 -11.12 9.42
N THR A 54 3.46 -11.96 10.43
CA THR A 54 2.71 -13.21 10.27
C THR A 54 1.27 -13.13 10.73
N LYS A 55 0.91 -12.17 11.59
CA LYS A 55 -0.41 -12.12 12.25
C LYS A 55 -1.32 -11.05 11.70
N TYR A 56 -0.78 -9.91 11.26
CA TYR A 56 -1.60 -8.75 10.92
C TYR A 56 -1.39 -8.27 9.48
N ARG A 57 -2.50 -8.08 8.77
CA ARG A 57 -2.58 -7.48 7.44
C ARG A 57 -3.65 -6.40 7.40
N HIS A 58 -3.32 -5.30 6.73
CA HIS A 58 -4.24 -4.16 6.59
C HIS A 58 -5.41 -4.50 5.67
N PHE A 59 -5.15 -5.17 4.55
CA PHE A 59 -6.17 -5.50 3.57
C PHE A 59 -6.73 -6.90 3.74
N PHE A 60 -7.94 -7.13 3.23
CA PHE A 60 -8.37 -8.49 2.91
C PHE A 60 -7.38 -9.14 1.92
N ASP A 61 -7.10 -10.43 2.09
CA ASP A 61 -6.04 -11.11 1.33
C ASP A 61 -6.24 -11.01 -0.19
N ASN A 62 -7.48 -11.12 -0.68
CA ASN A 62 -7.79 -10.99 -2.11
C ASN A 62 -7.47 -9.59 -2.65
N TYR A 63 -7.81 -8.54 -1.92
CA TYR A 63 -7.48 -7.16 -2.31
C TYR A 63 -5.98 -6.89 -2.21
N ASN A 64 -5.32 -7.42 -1.18
CA ASN A 64 -3.89 -7.29 -1.01
C ASN A 64 -3.14 -7.87 -2.22
N GLN A 65 -3.47 -9.11 -2.59
CA GLN A 65 -2.86 -9.80 -3.73
C GLN A 65 -3.16 -9.06 -5.04
N ARG A 66 -4.41 -8.62 -5.24
CA ARG A 66 -4.81 -7.86 -6.42
C ARG A 66 -4.07 -6.54 -6.53
N PHE A 67 -3.90 -5.82 -5.42
CA PHE A 67 -3.20 -4.54 -5.40
C PHE A 67 -1.70 -4.71 -5.65
N ILE A 68 -1.05 -5.69 -5.01
CA ILE A 68 0.36 -6.02 -5.28
C ILE A 68 0.58 -6.39 -6.75
N ARG A 69 -0.32 -7.19 -7.33
CA ARG A 69 -0.26 -7.53 -8.76
C ARG A 69 -0.37 -6.29 -9.64
N LEU A 70 -1.32 -5.40 -9.35
CA LEU A 70 -1.48 -4.15 -10.08
C LEU A 70 -0.22 -3.27 -9.99
N LEU A 71 0.43 -3.19 -8.83
CA LEU A 71 1.71 -2.47 -8.71
C LEU A 71 2.80 -3.11 -9.59
N ARG A 72 2.91 -4.46 -9.59
CA ARG A 72 3.89 -5.18 -10.41
C ARG A 72 3.65 -4.97 -11.91
N GLU A 73 2.40 -5.08 -12.36
CA GLU A 73 2.02 -4.86 -13.77
C GLU A 73 2.26 -3.42 -14.27
N ASN A 74 2.66 -2.49 -13.39
CA ASN A 74 2.86 -1.09 -13.72
C ASN A 74 4.21 -0.54 -13.21
N THR A 75 5.20 -1.41 -12.96
CA THR A 75 6.57 -1.02 -12.54
C THR A 75 7.27 -0.14 -13.58
N ASP A 76 6.89 -0.24 -14.86
CA ASP A 76 7.39 0.59 -15.95
C ASP A 76 7.06 2.09 -15.81
N ILE A 77 5.92 2.43 -15.20
CA ILE A 77 5.45 3.81 -15.03
C ILE A 77 5.47 4.30 -13.58
N LEU A 78 5.44 3.40 -12.60
CA LEU A 78 5.52 3.74 -11.20
C LEU A 78 6.97 4.11 -10.82
N ILE A 79 7.15 5.26 -10.18
CA ILE A 79 8.46 5.69 -9.66
C ILE A 79 8.63 5.42 -8.17
N GLY A 80 7.54 5.11 -7.48
CA GLY A 80 7.53 4.71 -6.08
C GLY A 80 6.12 4.72 -5.50
N GLY A 81 6.01 4.29 -4.24
CA GLY A 81 4.80 4.44 -3.45
C GLY A 81 5.07 5.11 -2.11
N LEU A 82 4.17 5.99 -1.67
CA LEU A 82 4.17 6.61 -0.36
C LEU A 82 3.00 6.08 0.46
N PHE A 83 3.32 5.47 1.59
CA PHE A 83 2.38 4.83 2.50
C PHE A 83 2.50 5.36 3.93
N ALA A 84 1.50 5.05 4.77
CA ALA A 84 1.45 5.51 6.14
C ALA A 84 0.78 4.45 7.04
N HIS A 85 -0.06 4.90 7.98
CA HIS A 85 -0.87 4.12 8.92
C HIS A 85 -0.10 3.36 10.01
N GLN A 86 1.11 2.89 9.74
CA GLN A 86 1.89 2.13 10.72
C GLN A 86 2.67 3.00 11.72
N HIS A 87 2.78 4.30 11.45
CA HIS A 87 3.50 5.29 12.28
C HIS A 87 5.01 5.01 12.38
N THR A 88 5.53 4.07 11.60
CA THR A 88 6.93 3.69 11.50
C THR A 88 7.59 4.31 10.28
N ASP A 89 8.86 4.69 10.46
CA ASP A 89 9.76 5.06 9.37
C ASP A 89 10.39 3.78 8.82
N THR A 90 9.88 3.34 7.66
CA THR A 90 10.31 2.08 7.06
C THR A 90 10.14 2.12 5.54
N PHE A 91 10.64 1.08 4.88
CA PHE A 91 10.42 0.88 3.46
C PHE A 91 10.14 -0.60 3.16
N ARG A 92 9.57 -0.85 1.99
CA ARG A 92 9.47 -2.17 1.36
C ARG A 92 9.95 -2.05 -0.07
N VAL A 93 10.44 -3.16 -0.60
CA VAL A 93 10.80 -3.27 -2.02
C VAL A 93 9.84 -4.24 -2.66
N LEU A 94 9.07 -3.76 -3.62
CA LEU A 94 8.31 -4.64 -4.50
C LEU A 94 9.31 -5.30 -5.44
N LYS A 95 9.30 -6.62 -5.48
CA LYS A 95 10.07 -7.40 -6.45
C LYS A 95 9.24 -7.73 -7.68
N GLU A 96 9.90 -7.72 -8.82
CA GLU A 96 9.48 -8.35 -10.07
C GLU A 96 10.39 -9.56 -10.27
N GLU A 97 9.80 -10.77 -10.23
CA GLU A 97 10.56 -12.01 -10.04
C GLU A 97 11.49 -11.91 -8.80
N GLU A 98 12.80 -12.04 -8.98
CA GLU A 98 13.78 -11.86 -7.89
C GLU A 98 14.42 -10.49 -7.83
N GLU A 99 14.16 -9.62 -8.82
CA GLU A 99 14.78 -8.32 -8.95
C GLU A 99 13.98 -7.22 -8.22
N PRO A 100 14.66 -6.26 -7.56
CA PRO A 100 14.01 -5.12 -6.94
C PRO A 100 13.42 -4.19 -8.02
N ALA A 101 12.11 -3.98 -8.00
CA ALA A 101 11.40 -3.23 -9.05
C ALA A 101 10.89 -1.86 -8.60
N LEU A 102 10.34 -1.74 -7.38
CA LEU A 102 9.71 -0.49 -6.93
C LEU A 102 9.90 -0.22 -5.43
N PRO A 103 10.41 0.96 -5.04
CA PRO A 103 10.48 1.34 -3.63
C PRO A 103 9.11 1.78 -3.12
N LEU A 104 8.73 1.28 -1.95
CA LEU A 104 7.54 1.67 -1.21
C LEU A 104 8.01 2.28 0.12
N LEU A 105 7.83 3.58 0.29
CA LEU A 105 8.28 4.36 1.44
C LEU A 105 7.12 4.58 2.41
N PHE A 106 7.38 4.44 3.71
CA PHE A 106 6.37 4.49 4.74
C PHE A 106 6.73 5.62 5.70
N GLY A 107 5.88 6.64 5.75
CA GLY A 107 6.09 7.81 6.58
C GLY A 107 5.71 7.55 8.04
N PRO A 108 6.50 8.03 9.02
CA PRO A 108 6.10 8.03 10.42
C PRO A 108 4.96 9.02 10.68
N SER A 109 4.34 8.93 11.86
CA SER A 109 3.32 9.89 12.28
C SER A 109 3.93 11.08 13.01
N ILE A 110 3.23 12.23 12.95
CA ILE A 110 3.50 13.35 13.86
C ILE A 110 3.08 13.00 15.30
N SER A 111 1.98 12.24 15.44
CA SER A 111 1.48 11.84 16.76
C SER A 111 2.48 10.93 17.49
N PRO A 112 2.93 11.28 18.70
CA PRO A 112 3.89 10.49 19.49
C PRO A 112 3.24 9.29 20.19
N TRP A 113 2.18 8.73 19.62
CA TRP A 113 1.40 7.67 20.26
C TRP A 113 2.30 6.50 20.64
N ARG A 114 2.06 5.92 21.83
CA ARG A 114 2.85 4.80 22.33
C ARG A 114 2.04 3.51 22.17
N LEU A 115 2.53 2.58 21.35
CA LEU A 115 1.95 1.24 21.27
C LEU A 115 2.65 0.31 22.27
N GLY A 116 1.85 -0.48 22.99
CA GLY A 116 2.36 -1.50 23.91
C GLY A 116 3.27 -2.49 23.17
N GLY A 117 4.46 -2.74 23.71
CA GLY A 117 5.47 -3.62 23.11
C GLY A 117 6.32 -3.02 21.98
N LEU A 118 5.98 -1.84 21.46
CA LEU A 118 6.70 -1.20 20.34
C LEU A 118 7.37 0.14 20.70
N GLY A 119 6.97 0.76 21.82
CA GLY A 119 7.53 2.04 22.25
C GLY A 119 6.76 3.24 21.67
N ALA A 120 7.40 4.41 21.71
CA ALA A 120 6.80 5.67 21.27
C ALA A 120 7.18 5.97 19.81
N PHE A 121 6.19 6.37 19.00
CA PHE A 121 6.41 6.80 17.61
C PHE A 121 6.63 8.31 17.56
N ASN A 122 7.76 8.77 18.11
CA ASN A 122 8.10 10.20 18.14
C ASN A 122 8.04 10.82 16.73
N PRO A 123 7.54 12.07 16.59
CA PRO A 123 7.59 12.80 15.33
C PRO A 123 9.01 12.81 14.74
N ARG A 124 9.11 12.62 13.43
CA ARG A 124 10.36 12.71 12.67
C ARG A 124 10.20 13.75 11.57
N VAL A 125 11.27 14.51 11.34
CA VAL A 125 11.37 15.60 10.37
C VAL A 125 12.49 15.28 9.40
#